data_AF-A0A4Y2WEA2-F1
#
_entry.id   AF-A0A4Y2WEA2-F1
#
_cell.length_a   1.000
_cell.length_b   1.000
_cell.length_c   1.000
_cell.angle_alpha   90.00
_cell.angle_beta   90.00
_cell.angle_gamma   90.00
#
_symmetry.space_group_name_H-M   'P 1'
#
loop_
_entity.id
_entity.type
_entity.pdbx_description
1 polymer ?
#
loop_
_entity_poly.entity_id
_entity_poly.type
_entity_poly.pdbx_seq_one_letter_code
_entity_poly.pdbx_strand_id
1 'polypeptide(L)' 'CDQEKILDLENGELKVKAPLVVRNPFVWSICKKLGMDAKLEFPQGAKIMVVNGVPFVNSKEVYMFCQALKLKADMLL' A
#
# COMPACT_ATOMS: atom_id res chain seq x y z
N CYS A 1 -1.28 23.11 -8.66
CA CYS A 1 -2.30 22.62 -9.59
C CYS A 1 -1.85 21.30 -10.15
N ASP A 2 -2.73 20.34 -9.95
CA ASP A 2 -2.61 18.91 -10.17
C ASP A 2 -2.24 18.58 -11.63
N GLN A 3 -1.26 17.69 -11.81
CA GLN A 3 -1.14 16.97 -13.07
C GLN A 3 -1.91 15.66 -12.92
N GLU A 4 -3.22 15.75 -13.16
CA GLU A 4 -4.06 14.61 -13.48
C GLU A 4 -3.50 13.94 -14.74
N LYS A 5 -2.68 12.90 -14.55
CA LYS A 5 -2.33 12.00 -15.65
C LYS A 5 -3.51 11.07 -15.90
N ILE A 6 -4.34 11.52 -16.84
CA ILE A 6 -5.33 10.73 -17.56
C ILE A 6 -4.67 9.41 -17.97
N LEU A 7 -5.23 8.29 -17.51
CA LEU A 7 -4.78 6.96 -17.89
C LEU A 7 -5.44 6.64 -19.23
N ASP A 8 -4.67 6.77 -20.31
CA ASP A 8 -5.05 6.27 -21.62
C ASP A 8 -5.29 4.75 -21.55
N LEU A 9 -6.55 4.37 -21.71
CA LEU A 9 -6.99 3.01 -21.91
C LEU A 9 -6.79 2.68 -23.39
N GLU A 10 -5.54 2.42 -23.80
CA GLU A 10 -5.25 1.93 -25.13
C GLU A 10 -5.07 0.41 -25.14
N ASN A 11 -5.80 -0.22 -26.05
CA ASN A 11 -5.93 -1.65 -26.24
C ASN A 11 -4.61 -2.31 -26.65
N GLY A 12 -4.37 -3.51 -26.11
CA GLY A 12 -3.47 -4.50 -26.71
C GLY A 12 -2.04 -4.44 -26.21
N GLU A 13 -1.52 -5.60 -25.80
CA GLU A 13 -0.17 -5.85 -25.28
C GLU A 13 0.08 -5.38 -23.84
N LEU A 14 -0.19 -6.30 -22.91
CA LEU A 14 0.18 -6.22 -21.50
C LEU A 14 1.71 -6.31 -21.37
N LYS A 15 2.43 -5.28 -21.83
CA LYS A 15 3.79 -5.00 -21.38
C LYS A 15 3.69 -4.92 -19.86
N VAL A 16 4.45 -5.75 -19.15
CA VAL A 16 4.47 -5.81 -17.68
C VAL A 16 4.86 -4.42 -17.17
N LYS A 17 3.88 -3.53 -17.02
CA LYS A 17 4.04 -2.21 -16.42
C LYS A 17 4.45 -2.49 -14.98
N ALA A 18 5.54 -1.86 -14.54
CA ALA A 18 5.99 -1.95 -13.16
C ALA A 18 4.80 -1.72 -12.20
N PRO A 19 4.77 -2.39 -11.04
CA PRO A 19 3.65 -2.28 -10.09
C PRO A 19 3.40 -0.82 -9.73
N LEU A 20 2.13 -0.42 -9.63
CA LEU A 20 1.77 0.93 -9.20
C LEU A 20 2.24 1.14 -7.77
N VAL A 21 3.15 2.10 -7.55
CA VAL A 21 3.58 2.48 -6.20
C VAL A 21 2.60 3.52 -5.65
N VAL A 22 2.00 3.22 -4.52
CA VAL A 22 1.03 4.11 -3.85
C VAL A 22 1.45 4.31 -2.40
N ARG A 23 1.26 5.53 -1.90
CA ARG A 23 1.50 5.87 -0.49
C ARG A 23 0.23 5.90 0.35
N ASN A 24 -0.92 6.05 -0.33
CA ASN A 24 -2.22 6.00 0.33
C ASN A 24 -2.70 4.54 0.41
N PRO A 25 -2.93 4.01 1.61
CA PRO A 25 -3.33 2.62 1.75
C PRO A 25 -4.77 2.30 1.32
N PHE A 26 -5.67 3.29 1.35
CA PHE A 26 -7.01 3.15 0.79
C PHE A 26 -6.94 2.98 -0.72
N VAL A 27 -6.13 3.81 -1.39
CA VAL A 27 -5.87 3.69 -2.83
C VAL A 27 -5.27 2.32 -3.15
N TRP A 28 -4.29 1.86 -2.36
CA TRP A 28 -3.73 0.51 -2.50
C TRP A 28 -4.80 -0.58 -2.42
N SER A 29 -5.70 -0.52 -1.44
CA SER A 29 -6.78 -1.51 -1.30
C SER A 29 -7.72 -1.49 -2.51
N ILE A 30 -8.03 -0.32 -3.07
CA ILE A 30 -8.84 -0.19 -4.28
C ILE A 30 -8.11 -0.81 -5.49
N CYS A 31 -6.83 -0.50 -5.71
CA CYS A 31 -6.03 -1.13 -6.77
C CYS A 31 -6.04 -2.65 -6.68
N LYS A 32 -5.87 -3.21 -5.47
CA LYS A 32 -5.95 -4.66 -5.25
C LYS A 32 -7.33 -5.24 -5.57
N LYS A 33 -8.42 -4.55 -5.21
CA LYS A 33 -9.80 -4.98 -5.55
C LYS A 33 -10.06 -4.94 -7.05
N LEU A 34 -9.41 -4.03 -7.78
CA LEU A 34 -9.49 -3.92 -9.23
C LEU A 34 -8.57 -4.90 -9.98
N GLY A 35 -7.88 -5.80 -9.28
CA GLY A 35 -6.95 -6.76 -9.89
C GLY A 35 -5.65 -6.12 -10.41
N MET A 36 -5.36 -4.88 -10.01
CA MET A 36 -4.13 -4.19 -10.41
C MET A 36 -2.96 -4.62 -9.53
N ASP A 37 -1.78 -4.71 -10.13
CA ASP A 37 -0.55 -4.88 -9.37
C ASP A 37 -0.11 -3.55 -8.77
N ALA A 38 -0.13 -3.48 -7.43
CA ALA A 38 0.19 -2.27 -6.69
C ALA A 38 0.99 -2.59 -5.42
N LYS A 39 2.05 -1.79 -5.21
CA LYS A 39 2.91 -1.83 -4.03
C LYS A 39 2.60 -0.64 -3.13
N LEU A 40 2.28 -0.92 -1.86
CA LEU A 40 2.16 0.11 -0.84
C LEU A 40 3.56 0.52 -0.36
N GLU A 41 3.91 1.79 -0.51
CA GLU A 41 5.12 2.38 0.03
C GLU A 41 4.81 2.99 1.39
N PHE A 42 5.48 2.51 2.42
CA PHE A 42 5.37 3.06 3.77
C PHE A 42 6.25 4.32 3.91
N PRO A 43 5.95 5.20 4.90
CA PRO A 43 6.80 6.34 5.23
C PRO A 43 8.25 5.91 5.46
N GLN A 44 9.22 6.75 5.09
CA GLN A 44 10.64 6.45 5.32
C GLN A 44 10.90 6.19 6.82
N GLY A 45 11.63 5.12 7.10
CA GLY A 45 11.93 4.70 8.47
C GLY A 45 10.85 3.82 9.12
N ALA A 46 9.71 3.61 8.46
CA ALA A 46 8.74 2.61 8.89
C ALA A 46 9.34 1.20 8.74
N LYS A 47 9.29 0.43 9.82
CA LYS A 47 9.74 -0.95 9.93
C LYS A 47 8.56 -1.80 10.39
N ILE A 48 8.40 -2.94 9.72
CA ILE A 48 7.46 -3.98 10.09
C ILE A 48 8.29 -5.22 10.41
N MET A 49 8.12 -5.77 11.60
CA MET A 49 8.70 -7.06 12.00
C MET A 49 7.58 -8.02 12.36
N VAL A 50 7.68 -9.28 11.97
CA VAL A 50 6.68 -10.28 12.39
C VAL A 50 7.27 -11.09 13.53
N VAL A 51 6.64 -11.06 14.69
CA VAL A 51 7.03 -11.85 15.87
C VAL A 51 5.85 -12.74 16.26
N ASN A 52 6.06 -14.05 16.26
CA ASN A 52 5.01 -15.05 16.55
C ASN A 52 3.72 -14.86 15.73
N GLY A 53 3.85 -14.46 14.45
CA GLY A 53 2.72 -14.23 13.55
C GLY A 53 1.99 -12.90 13.74
N VAL A 54 2.42 -12.07 14.70
CA VAL A 54 1.89 -10.71 14.91
C VAL A 54 2.86 -9.70 14.29
N PRO A 55 2.42 -8.83 13.37
CA PRO A 55 3.24 -7.74 12.86
C PRO A 55 3.38 -6.63 13.89
N PHE A 56 4.61 -6.21 14.12
CA PHE A 56 5.04 -5.13 14.97
C PHE A 56 5.52 -3.95 14.11
N VAL A 57 4.98 -2.76 14.37
CA VAL A 57 5.21 -1.55 13.58
C VAL A 57 5.78 -0.43 14.44
N ASN A 58 6.86 0.21 13.98
CA ASN A 58 7.47 1.37 14.65
C ASN A 58 6.89 2.72 14.19
N SER A 59 5.90 2.72 13.29
CA SER A 59 5.28 3.92 12.75
C SER A 59 3.82 3.97 13.14
N LYS A 60 3.43 5.06 13.82
CA LYS A 60 2.04 5.30 14.23
C LYS A 60 1.09 5.34 13.04
N GLU A 61 1.51 5.95 11.93
CA GLU A 61 0.72 6.02 10.71
C GLU A 61 0.43 4.62 10.15
N VAL A 62 1.46 3.76 10.09
CA VAL A 62 1.34 2.38 9.61
C VAL A 62 0.49 1.54 10.57
N TYR A 63 0.66 1.72 11.89
CA TYR A 63 -0.18 1.07 12.90
C TYR A 63 -1.66 1.43 12.74
N MET A 64 -1.98 2.73 12.66
CA MET A 64 -3.36 3.20 12.44
C MET A 64 -3.96 2.64 11.15
N PHE A 65 -3.15 2.48 10.10
CA PHE A 65 -3.58 1.83 8.88
C PHE A 65 -3.93 0.35 9.08
N CYS A 66 -3.09 -0.43 9.76
CA CYS A 66 -3.40 -1.83 10.08
C CYS A 66 -4.74 -1.94 10.82
N GLN A 67 -4.99 -1.04 11.77
CA GLN A 67 -6.26 -0.97 12.50
C GLN A 67 -7.44 -0.67 11.59
N ALA A 68 -7.32 0.29 10.66
CA ALA A 68 -8.37 0.62 9.69
C ALA A 68 -8.73 -0.57 8.78
N LEU A 69 -7.74 -1.42 8.44
CA LEU A 69 -7.95 -2.65 7.69
C LEU A 69 -8.36 -3.85 8.54
N LYS A 70 -8.54 -3.68 9.85
CA LYS A 70 -8.81 -4.77 10.81
C LYS A 70 -7.73 -5.86 10.80
N LEU A 71 -6.49 -5.48 10.46
CA LEU A 71 -5.33 -6.35 10.58
C LEU A 71 -4.85 -6.32 12.03
N LYS A 72 -4.57 -7.49 12.61
CA LYS A 72 -3.91 -7.55 13.91
C LYS A 72 -2.47 -7.08 13.75
N ALA A 73 -2.11 -6.00 14.44
CA ALA A 73 -0.74 -5.48 14.51
C ALA A 73 -0.52 -4.84 15.89
N ASP A 74 0.72 -4.86 16.35
CA ASP A 74 1.17 -4.21 17.58
C ASP A 74 2.15 -3.08 17.27
N MET A 75 2.23 -2.09 18.14
CA MET A 75 3.17 -0.97 17.98
C MET A 75 4.45 -1.24 18.78
N LEU A 76 5.61 -1.09 18.12
CA LEU A 76 6.91 -1.05 18.79
C LEU A 76 7.04 0.32 19.47
N LEU A 77 7.01 0.31 20.81
CA LEU A 77 7.32 1.47 21.65
C LEU A 77 8.82 1.74 21.69
#